data_AF-A0AAE4KMZ8-F1
#
_entry.id   AF-A0AAE4KMZ8-F1
#
_cell.length_a   1.000
_cell.length_b   1.000
_cell.length_c   1.000
_cell.angle_alpha   90.00
_cell.angle_beta   90.00
_cell.angle_gamma   90.00
#
_symmetry.space_group_name_H-M   'P 1'
#
loop_
_entity.id
_entity.type
_entity.pdbx_description
1 polymer ?
#
loop_
_entity_poly.entity_id
_entity_poly.type
_entity_poly.pdbx_seq_one_letter_code
_entity_poly.pdbx_strand_id
1 'polypeptide(L)'
;MTLTWLDWIFIALLAVTGITGLLRGLVREALGLGAWVVALLAARMFAQPVADLLAGVIDSPDGRLVLAFVLVILGVVLACGIIIRLVQAAVEWVGMGLVNRLLGAAFGVAKGAAILVLVTIVIGLTPLARLEAWQDAVLRPHLEQLRDWAVSHFEAWDGRIPEAPTSLDELSLPGGDATTQRVTTSPES
;
A
#
# COMPACT_ATOMS: atom_id res chain seq x y z
N MET A 1 27.87 20.74 7.11
CA MET A 1 26.76 19.85 6.72
C MET A 1 27.17 18.42 7.05
N THR A 2 26.79 17.93 8.22
CA THR A 2 27.06 16.57 8.67
C THR A 2 25.82 15.72 8.41
N LEU A 3 25.96 14.56 7.78
CA LEU A 3 24.85 13.62 7.59
C LEU A 3 24.32 13.16 8.94
N THR A 4 23.01 13.27 9.16
CA THR A 4 22.40 12.75 10.39
C THR A 4 22.29 11.23 10.31
N TRP A 5 22.05 10.57 11.45
CA TRP A 5 21.80 9.13 11.46
C TRP A 5 20.56 8.75 10.63
N LEU A 6 19.62 9.70 10.45
CA LEU A 6 18.43 9.52 9.64
C LEU A 6 18.74 9.53 8.15
N ASP A 7 19.65 10.40 7.70
CA ASP A 7 20.15 10.40 6.31
C ASP A 7 20.75 9.03 5.95
N TRP A 8 21.52 8.44 6.87
CA TRP A 8 22.09 7.10 6.68
C TRP A 8 21.03 6.02 6.55
N ILE A 9 19.92 6.10 7.30
CA ILE A 9 18.80 5.16 7.16
C ILE A 9 18.14 5.31 5.78
N PHE A 10 17.92 6.53 5.31
CA PHE A 10 17.31 6.76 4.00
C PHE A 10 18.19 6.27 2.86
N ILE A 11 19.50 6.54 2.93
CA ILE A 11 20.49 6.03 1.97
C ILE A 11 20.53 4.51 2.02
N ALA A 12 20.58 3.90 3.21
CA ALA A 12 20.59 2.45 3.36
C ALA A 12 19.31 1.82 2.80
N LEU A 13 18.14 2.43 3.02
CA LEU A 13 16.87 1.95 2.48
C LEU A 13 16.88 1.96 0.94
N LEU A 14 17.31 3.07 0.32
CA LEU A 14 17.44 3.16 -1.14
C LEU A 14 18.48 2.18 -1.69
N ALA A 15 19.62 2.04 -1.02
CA ALA A 15 20.64 1.08 -1.42
C ALA A 15 20.14 -0.36 -1.34
N VAL A 16 19.52 -0.75 -0.23
CA VAL A 16 18.99 -2.11 -0.04
C VAL A 16 17.89 -2.41 -1.06
N THR A 17 16.96 -1.48 -1.29
CA THR A 17 15.88 -1.67 -2.26
C THR A 17 16.40 -1.72 -3.70
N GLY A 18 17.33 -0.83 -4.06
CA GLY A 18 18.00 -0.83 -5.37
C GLY A 18 18.84 -2.09 -5.62
N ILE A 19 19.65 -2.52 -4.65
CA ILE A 19 20.44 -3.76 -4.73
C ILE A 19 19.50 -4.97 -4.81
N THR A 20 18.46 -5.01 -4.00
CA THR A 20 17.47 -6.09 -4.04
C THR A 20 16.80 -6.18 -5.42
N GLY A 21 16.47 -5.04 -6.01
CA GLY A 21 15.96 -4.94 -7.38
C GLY A 21 16.98 -5.38 -8.43
N LEU A 22 18.25 -5.00 -8.26
CA LEU A 22 19.35 -5.44 -9.14
C LEU A 22 19.55 -6.95 -9.11
N LEU A 23 19.48 -7.56 -7.93
CA LEU A 23 19.66 -9.01 -7.74
C LEU A 23 18.45 -9.80 -8.24
N ARG A 24 17.24 -9.29 -8.05
CA ARG A 24 15.98 -9.97 -8.41
C ARG A 24 15.56 -9.73 -9.86
N GLY A 25 15.89 -8.58 -10.41
CA GLY A 25 15.45 -8.10 -11.72
C GLY A 25 14.02 -7.55 -11.73
N LEU A 26 13.72 -6.73 -12.74
CA LEU A 26 12.43 -6.05 -12.92
C LEU A 26 11.28 -7.06 -12.97
N VAL A 27 11.41 -8.11 -13.78
CA VAL A 27 10.34 -9.08 -14.02
C VAL A 27 9.86 -9.72 -12.72
N ARG A 28 10.79 -10.08 -11.83
CA ARG A 28 10.44 -10.68 -10.54
C ARG A 28 9.76 -9.68 -9.60
N GLU A 29 10.25 -8.45 -9.56
CA GLU A 29 9.65 -7.40 -8.73
C GLU A 29 8.24 -7.05 -9.22
N ALA A 30 8.08 -6.80 -10.52
CA ALA A 30 6.81 -6.41 -11.13
C ALA A 30 5.76 -7.53 -11.04
N LEU A 31 6.11 -8.75 -11.43
CA LEU A 31 5.19 -9.88 -11.32
C LEU A 31 4.90 -10.26 -9.87
N GLY A 32 5.86 -10.05 -8.95
CA GLY A 32 5.64 -10.26 -7.51
C GLY A 32 4.59 -9.30 -6.93
N LEU A 33 4.63 -8.02 -7.32
CA LEU A 33 3.59 -7.06 -6.95
C LEU A 33 2.25 -7.40 -7.59
N GLY A 34 2.25 -7.78 -8.87
CA GLY A 34 1.04 -8.27 -9.55
C GLY A 34 0.45 -9.51 -8.89
N ALA A 35 1.29 -10.45 -8.45
CA ALA A 35 0.86 -11.66 -7.74
C ALA A 35 0.15 -11.33 -6.42
N TRP A 36 0.61 -10.32 -5.68
CA TRP A 36 -0.09 -9.85 -4.48
C TRP A 36 -1.47 -9.28 -4.79
N VAL A 37 -1.61 -8.49 -5.85
CA VAL A 37 -2.92 -7.96 -6.29
C VAL A 37 -3.85 -9.12 -6.69
N VAL A 38 -3.37 -10.06 -7.50
CA VAL A 38 -4.13 -11.24 -7.91
C VAL A 38 -4.53 -12.09 -6.70
N ALA A 39 -3.61 -12.28 -5.74
CA ALA A 39 -3.89 -13.03 -4.51
C ALA A 39 -4.98 -12.37 -3.66
N LEU A 40 -4.96 -11.04 -3.51
CA LEU A 40 -5.99 -10.31 -2.77
C LEU A 40 -7.35 -10.38 -3.46
N LEU A 41 -7.39 -10.22 -4.79
CA LEU A 41 -8.63 -10.35 -5.57
C LEU A 41 -9.20 -11.77 -5.49
N ALA A 42 -8.34 -12.78 -5.62
CA ALA A 42 -8.73 -14.18 -5.48
C ALA A 42 -9.22 -14.46 -4.05
N ALA A 43 -8.53 -13.98 -3.02
CA ALA A 43 -8.95 -14.14 -1.63
C ALA A 43 -10.31 -13.48 -1.37
N ARG A 44 -10.56 -12.28 -1.90
CA ARG A 44 -11.87 -11.64 -1.83
C ARG A 44 -12.98 -12.51 -2.45
N MET A 45 -12.70 -13.19 -3.56
CA MET A 45 -13.69 -14.00 -4.28
C MET A 45 -13.89 -15.41 -3.69
N PHE A 46 -12.81 -16.05 -3.24
CA PHE A 46 -12.79 -17.46 -2.86
C PHE A 46 -12.72 -17.72 -1.35
N ALA A 47 -12.52 -16.70 -0.51
CA ALA A 47 -12.46 -16.90 0.94
C ALA A 47 -13.74 -17.49 1.52
N GLN A 48 -14.92 -17.10 1.04
CA GLN A 48 -16.20 -17.66 1.51
C GLN A 48 -16.34 -19.17 1.17
N PRO A 49 -16.21 -19.60 -0.11
CA PRO A 49 -16.22 -21.01 -0.46
C PRO A 49 -15.18 -21.85 0.31
N VAL A 50 -13.97 -21.32 0.51
CA VAL A 50 -12.94 -22.02 1.27
C VAL A 50 -13.28 -22.07 2.76
N ALA A 51 -13.87 -21.01 3.31
CA ALA A 51 -14.33 -21.01 4.70
C ALA A 51 -15.37 -22.12 4.93
N ASP A 52 -16.30 -22.33 4.01
CA ASP A 52 -17.32 -23.37 4.16
C ASP A 52 -16.72 -24.79 4.24
N LEU A 53 -15.62 -25.04 3.52
CA LEU A 53 -14.87 -26.30 3.62
C LEU A 53 -14.23 -26.51 5.00
N LEU A 54 -13.94 -25.42 5.73
CA LEU A 54 -13.35 -25.46 7.06
C LEU A 54 -14.41 -25.58 8.17
N ALA A 55 -15.71 -25.66 7.85
CA ALA A 55 -16.79 -25.59 8.82
C ALA A 55 -16.79 -26.70 9.87
N GLY A 56 -16.17 -27.84 9.56
CA GLY A 56 -15.98 -28.96 10.51
C GLY A 56 -14.67 -28.93 11.29
N VAL A 57 -13.81 -27.92 11.08
CA VAL A 57 -12.49 -27.81 11.72
C VAL A 57 -12.44 -26.62 12.68
N ILE A 58 -13.15 -25.53 12.36
CA ILE A 58 -13.15 -24.29 13.15
C ILE A 58 -14.59 -23.88 13.43
N ASP A 59 -14.93 -23.82 14.72
CA ASP A 59 -16.27 -23.44 15.19
C ASP A 59 -16.55 -21.94 15.05
N SER A 60 -15.52 -21.10 15.14
CA SER A 60 -15.64 -19.64 14.99
C SER A 60 -15.85 -19.25 13.51
N PRO A 61 -17.01 -18.66 13.14
CA PRO A 61 -17.26 -18.25 11.75
C PRO A 61 -16.26 -17.20 11.25
N ASP A 62 -15.94 -16.21 12.10
CA ASP A 62 -14.99 -15.14 11.76
C ASP A 62 -13.57 -15.68 11.63
N GLY A 63 -13.14 -16.54 12.56
CA GLY A 63 -11.81 -17.18 12.52
C GLY A 63 -11.64 -18.04 11.26
N ARG A 64 -12.69 -18.73 10.86
CA ARG A 64 -12.73 -19.55 9.65
C ARG A 64 -12.57 -18.71 8.38
N LEU A 65 -13.29 -17.59 8.30
CA LEU A 65 -13.20 -16.68 7.16
C LEU A 65 -11.81 -16.05 7.04
N VAL A 66 -11.24 -15.59 8.15
CA VAL A 66 -9.88 -15.03 8.19
C VAL A 66 -8.86 -16.08 7.75
N LEU A 67 -8.95 -17.32 8.27
CA LEU A 67 -8.04 -18.39 7.89
C LEU A 67 -8.19 -18.74 6.41
N ALA A 68 -9.42 -18.87 5.90
CA ALA A 68 -9.67 -19.14 4.49
C ALA A 68 -9.09 -18.05 3.58
N PHE A 69 -9.24 -16.78 3.96
CA PHE A 69 -8.64 -15.65 3.25
C PHE A 69 -7.11 -15.78 3.17
N VAL A 70 -6.45 -16.05 4.30
CA VAL A 70 -4.99 -16.26 4.35
C VAL A 70 -4.56 -17.48 3.52
N LEU A 71 -5.30 -18.58 3.59
CA LEU A 71 -5.00 -19.80 2.82
C LEU A 71 -5.10 -19.57 1.31
N VAL A 72 -6.12 -18.84 0.85
CA VAL A 72 -6.27 -18.48 -0.57
C VAL A 72 -5.11 -17.59 -1.02
N ILE A 73 -4.76 -16.56 -0.24
CA ILE A 73 -3.59 -15.70 -0.56
C ILE A 73 -2.34 -16.57 -0.70
N LEU A 74 -2.07 -17.42 0.29
CA LEU A 74 -0.88 -18.26 0.31
C LEU A 74 -0.84 -19.20 -0.91
N GLY A 75 -1.95 -19.86 -1.22
CA GLY A 75 -2.06 -20.75 -2.37
C GLY A 75 -1.80 -20.02 -3.69
N VAL A 76 -2.40 -18.84 -3.87
CA VAL A 76 -2.23 -18.04 -5.09
C VAL A 76 -0.82 -17.49 -5.21
N VAL A 77 -0.25 -16.93 -4.14
CA VAL A 77 1.13 -16.43 -4.14
C VAL A 77 2.11 -17.55 -4.47
N LEU A 78 1.90 -18.75 -3.94
CA LEU A 78 2.76 -19.90 -4.23
C LEU A 78 2.66 -20.32 -5.70
N ALA A 79 1.43 -20.40 -6.25
CA ALA A 79 1.19 -20.72 -7.66
C ALA A 79 1.81 -19.68 -8.60
N CYS A 80 1.55 -18.38 -8.36
CA CYS A 80 2.17 -17.29 -9.09
C CYS A 80 3.69 -17.32 -8.95
N GLY A 81 4.23 -17.68 -7.79
CA GLY A 81 5.68 -17.81 -7.57
C GLY A 81 6.33 -18.84 -8.50
N ILE A 82 5.66 -19.95 -8.78
CA ILE A 82 6.13 -20.96 -9.75
C ILE A 82 6.16 -20.37 -11.16
N ILE A 83 5.08 -19.71 -11.56
CA ILE A 83 4.97 -19.02 -12.87
C ILE A 83 6.07 -17.98 -13.03
N ILE A 84 6.31 -17.17 -12.01
CA ILE A 84 7.35 -16.14 -12.02
C ILE A 84 8.72 -16.77 -12.27
N ARG A 85 9.06 -17.88 -11.61
CA ARG A 85 10.34 -18.57 -11.84
C ARG A 85 10.49 -19.06 -13.27
N LEU A 86 9.42 -19.59 -13.88
CA LEU A 86 9.42 -20.01 -15.29
C LEU A 86 9.67 -18.81 -16.22
N VAL A 87 8.99 -17.69 -15.98
CA VAL A 87 9.18 -16.46 -16.77
C VAL A 87 10.60 -15.91 -16.59
N GLN A 88 11.14 -15.93 -15.37
CA GLN A 88 12.53 -15.52 -15.12
C GLN A 88 13.53 -16.37 -15.91
N ALA A 89 13.36 -17.70 -15.92
CA ALA A 89 14.22 -18.59 -16.70
C ALA A 89 14.15 -18.28 -18.20
N ALA A 90 12.96 -17.97 -18.72
CA ALA A 90 12.80 -17.57 -20.12
C ALA A 90 13.52 -16.24 -20.43
N VAL A 91 13.45 -15.25 -19.54
CA VAL A 91 14.15 -13.95 -19.69
C VAL A 91 15.66 -14.12 -19.69
N GLU A 92 16.17 -14.99 -18.83
CA GLU A 92 17.60 -15.33 -18.79
C GLU A 92 18.03 -16.06 -20.06
N TRP A 93 17.19 -16.95 -20.59
CA TRP A 93 17.46 -17.70 -21.82
C TRP A 93 17.57 -16.81 -23.06
N VAL A 94 16.77 -15.74 -23.13
CA VAL A 94 16.83 -14.74 -24.23
C VAL A 94 18.03 -13.80 -24.10
N GLY A 95 18.83 -13.92 -23.03
CA GLY A 95 20.02 -13.08 -22.80
C GLY A 95 19.72 -11.68 -22.28
N MET A 96 18.46 -11.39 -21.91
CA MET A 96 18.05 -10.10 -21.35
C MET A 96 18.33 -9.97 -19.85
N GLY A 97 19.11 -10.89 -19.26
CA GLY A 97 19.39 -10.93 -17.83
C GLY A 97 19.99 -9.62 -17.29
N LEU A 98 20.97 -9.02 -17.98
CA LEU A 98 21.60 -7.78 -17.53
C LEU A 98 20.63 -6.59 -17.56
N VAL A 99 19.89 -6.41 -18.66
CA VAL A 99 18.90 -5.33 -18.80
C VAL A 99 17.79 -5.49 -17.76
N ASN A 100 17.28 -6.71 -17.56
CA ASN A 100 16.29 -7.02 -16.54
C ASN A 100 16.79 -6.67 -15.12
N ARG A 101 18.06 -6.94 -14.82
CA ARG A 101 18.68 -6.58 -13.53
C ARG A 101 18.82 -5.06 -13.37
N LEU A 102 19.32 -4.35 -14.39
CA LEU A 102 19.45 -2.89 -14.33
C LEU A 102 18.10 -2.18 -14.19
N LEU A 103 17.09 -2.61 -14.95
CA LEU A 103 15.73 -2.11 -14.79
C LEU A 103 15.15 -2.49 -13.42
N GLY A 104 15.52 -3.67 -12.89
CA GLY A 104 15.20 -4.07 -11.53
C GLY A 104 15.79 -3.13 -10.49
N ALA A 105 17.03 -2.65 -10.67
CA ALA A 105 17.63 -1.67 -9.78
C ALA A 105 16.87 -0.34 -9.81
N ALA A 106 16.53 0.16 -11.01
CA ALA A 106 15.74 1.37 -11.16
C ALA A 106 14.35 1.24 -10.51
N PHE A 107 13.69 0.11 -10.72
CA PHE A 107 12.41 -0.21 -10.09
C PHE A 107 12.52 -0.31 -8.56
N GLY A 108 13.58 -0.95 -8.06
CA GLY A 108 13.88 -1.06 -6.64
C GLY A 108 14.09 0.30 -5.98
N VAL A 109 14.83 1.20 -6.63
CA VAL A 109 15.01 2.60 -6.18
C VAL A 109 13.68 3.35 -6.20
N ALA A 110 12.88 3.22 -7.27
CA ALA A 110 11.56 3.85 -7.34
C ALA A 110 10.64 3.37 -6.21
N LYS A 111 10.65 2.07 -5.91
CA LYS A 111 9.93 1.48 -4.77
C LYS A 111 10.45 2.00 -3.44
N GLY A 112 11.77 2.11 -3.28
CA GLY A 112 12.41 2.70 -2.10
C GLY A 112 12.01 4.17 -1.91
N ALA A 113 11.96 4.94 -3.00
CA ALA A 113 11.51 6.32 -3.01
C ALA A 113 10.03 6.45 -2.61
N ALA A 114 9.16 5.56 -3.11
CA ALA A 114 7.76 5.52 -2.68
C ALA A 114 7.61 5.22 -1.18
N ILE A 115 8.43 4.30 -0.63
CA ILE A 115 8.46 4.04 0.82
C ILE A 115 8.93 5.29 1.58
N LEU A 116 9.95 6.00 1.08
CA LEU A 116 10.43 7.24 1.71
C LEU A 116 9.40 8.36 1.69
N VAL A 117 8.60 8.49 0.63
CA VAL A 117 7.45 9.41 0.60
C VAL A 117 6.47 9.06 1.72
N LEU A 118 6.07 7.78 1.83
CA LEU A 118 5.17 7.34 2.89
C LEU A 118 5.73 7.61 4.29
N VAL A 119 7.02 7.33 4.51
CA VAL A 119 7.71 7.63 5.77
C VAL A 119 7.71 9.13 6.05
N THR A 120 7.98 9.96 5.05
CA THR A 120 7.98 11.43 5.19
C THR A 120 6.60 11.97 5.54
N ILE A 121 5.53 11.41 4.97
CA ILE A 121 4.14 11.72 5.34
C ILE A 121 3.92 11.36 6.81
N VAL A 122 4.27 10.14 7.23
CA VAL A 122 4.08 9.67 8.61
C VAL A 122 4.88 10.52 9.61
N ILE A 123 6.12 10.90 9.29
CA ILE A 123 6.93 11.80 10.12
C ILE A 123 6.24 13.16 10.26
N GLY A 124 5.69 13.71 9.17
CA GLY A 124 4.95 14.98 9.20
C GLY A 124 3.66 14.93 10.03
N LEU A 125 3.02 13.76 10.11
CA LEU A 125 1.80 13.54 10.90
C LEU A 125 2.07 13.21 12.38
N THR A 126 3.33 13.06 12.78
CA THR A 126 3.71 12.66 14.13
C THR A 126 4.64 13.69 14.78
N PRO A 127 4.86 13.64 16.11
CA PRO A 127 5.84 14.49 16.78
C PRO A 127 7.28 14.30 16.26
N LEU A 128 7.52 13.28 15.44
CA LEU A 128 8.81 12.99 14.84
C LEU A 128 9.34 14.14 13.98
N ALA A 129 8.46 14.97 13.42
CA ALA A 129 8.84 16.15 12.67
C ALA A 129 9.67 17.16 13.49
N ARG A 130 9.65 17.12 14.83
CA ARG A 130 10.42 18.02 15.70
C ARG A 130 11.80 17.49 16.07
N LEU A 131 12.16 16.25 15.70
CA LEU A 131 13.49 15.72 16.00
C LEU A 131 14.57 16.55 15.31
N GLU A 132 15.63 16.89 16.06
CA GLU A 132 16.84 17.52 15.53
C GLU A 132 17.40 16.72 14.33
N ALA A 133 17.42 15.39 14.45
CA ALA A 133 17.88 14.51 13.38
C ALA A 133 17.08 14.58 12.07
N TRP A 134 15.79 14.97 12.13
CA TRP A 134 14.96 15.23 10.95
C TRP A 134 15.15 16.67 10.46
N GLN A 135 15.17 17.65 11.37
CA GLN A 135 15.33 19.07 11.03
C GLN A 135 16.68 19.35 10.36
N ASP A 136 17.75 18.72 10.85
CA ASP A 136 19.12 18.87 10.35
C ASP A 136 19.45 17.88 9.21
N ALA A 137 18.52 16.99 8.84
CA ALA A 137 18.75 16.01 7.79
C ALA A 137 18.97 16.70 6.43
N VAL A 138 20.06 16.35 5.75
CA VAL A 138 20.40 16.91 4.44
C VAL A 138 19.39 16.45 3.37
N LEU A 139 18.86 15.23 3.52
CA LEU A 139 17.89 14.68 2.57
C LEU A 139 16.47 15.21 2.78
N ARG A 140 16.15 15.80 3.95
CA ARG A 140 14.80 16.30 4.25
C ARG A 140 14.17 17.14 3.14
N PRO A 141 14.78 18.25 2.65
CA PRO A 141 14.14 19.10 1.65
C PRO A 141 13.86 18.34 0.34
N HIS A 142 14.72 17.40 -0.04
CA HIS A 142 14.51 16.56 -1.23
C HIS A 142 13.34 15.59 -1.04
N LEU A 143 13.19 15.03 0.16
CA LEU A 143 12.08 14.13 0.50
C LEU A 143 10.75 14.87 0.62
N GLU A 144 10.76 16.09 1.18
CA GLU A 144 9.57 16.97 1.22
C GLU A 144 9.16 17.35 -0.21
N GLN A 145 10.09 17.72 -1.08
CA GLN A 145 9.79 17.99 -2.49
C GLN A 145 9.22 16.75 -3.20
N LEU A 146 9.80 15.57 -2.97
CA LEU A 146 9.32 14.32 -3.56
C LEU A 146 7.91 13.97 -3.04
N ARG A 147 7.64 14.19 -1.76
CA ARG A 147 6.31 14.04 -1.16
C ARG A 147 5.33 14.98 -1.83
N ASP A 148 5.64 16.26 -1.93
CA ASP A 148 4.72 17.27 -2.47
C ASP A 148 4.42 17.02 -3.95
N TRP A 149 5.42 16.59 -4.72
CA TRP A 149 5.22 16.09 -6.08
C TRP A 149 4.30 14.86 -6.13
N ALA A 150 4.48 13.89 -5.24
CA ALA A 150 3.64 12.69 -5.20
C ALA A 150 2.19 13.00 -4.79
N VAL A 151 1.99 13.87 -3.81
CA VAL A 151 0.66 14.30 -3.32
C VAL A 151 -0.08 15.08 -4.40
N SER A 152 0.58 16.05 -5.04
CA SER A 152 -0.04 16.82 -6.12
C SER A 152 -0.45 15.95 -7.32
N HIS A 153 0.31 14.90 -7.63
CA HIS A 153 -0.08 13.94 -8.66
C HIS A 153 -1.34 13.15 -8.29
N PHE A 154 -1.51 12.84 -6.99
CA PHE A 154 -2.70 12.18 -6.47
C PHE A 154 -3.92 13.11 -6.47
N GLU A 155 -3.77 14.35 -6.01
CA GLU A 155 -4.84 15.37 -6.04
C GLU A 155 -5.30 15.66 -7.47
N ALA A 156 -4.38 15.73 -8.43
CA ALA A 156 -4.70 15.88 -9.85
C ALA A 156 -5.51 14.70 -10.41
N TRP A 157 -5.42 13.51 -9.80
CA TRP A 157 -6.27 12.37 -10.15
C TRP A 157 -7.63 12.45 -9.45
N ASP A 158 -7.67 12.88 -8.19
CA ASP A 158 -8.88 13.00 -7.39
C ASP A 158 -9.85 14.06 -7.94
N GLY A 159 -9.33 15.21 -8.39
CA GLY A 159 -10.15 16.25 -9.03
C GLY A 159 -10.83 15.85 -10.35
N ARG A 160 -10.64 14.61 -10.82
CA ARG A 160 -11.39 14.03 -11.95
C ARG A 160 -12.60 13.21 -11.54
N ILE A 161 -12.81 12.98 -10.25
CA ILE A 161 -14.00 12.31 -9.74
C ILE A 161 -15.12 13.36 -9.71
N PRO A 162 -16.24 13.15 -10.44
CA PRO A 162 -17.40 14.04 -10.32
C PRO A 162 -17.87 14.06 -8.87
N GLU A 163 -17.85 15.25 -8.25
CA GLU A 163 -18.53 15.49 -6.96
C GLU A 163 -19.92 14.86 -7.01
N ALA A 164 -20.28 14.13 -5.96
CA ALA A 164 -21.60 13.55 -5.81
C ALA A 164 -22.66 14.62 -6.15
N PRO A 165 -23.56 14.38 -7.13
CA PRO A 165 -24.53 15.38 -7.49
C PRO A 165 -25.36 15.72 -6.25
N THR A 166 -25.60 17.02 -6.02
CA THR A 166 -26.32 17.58 -4.86
C THR A 166 -27.71 16.93 -4.64
N SER A 167 -28.23 16.24 -5.66
CA SER A 167 -29.40 15.37 -5.58
C SER A 167 -29.27 14.21 -4.57
N LEU A 168 -28.06 13.80 -4.16
CA LEU A 168 -27.87 12.79 -3.11
C LEU A 168 -28.09 13.36 -1.70
N ASP A 169 -27.90 14.67 -1.51
CA ASP A 169 -28.26 15.37 -0.27
C ASP A 169 -29.77 15.55 -0.16
N GLU A 170 -30.46 15.81 -1.29
CA GLU A 170 -31.93 15.89 -1.33
C GLU A 170 -32.63 14.54 -1.10
N LEU A 171 -31.94 13.42 -1.34
CA LEU A 171 -32.42 12.07 -1.07
C LEU A 171 -32.13 11.60 0.37
N SER A 172 -31.44 12.40 1.18
CA SER A 172 -31.37 12.19 2.63
C SER A 172 -32.77 12.41 3.22
N LEU A 173 -33.43 11.29 3.51
CA LEU A 173 -34.86 11.20 3.81
C LEU A 173 -35.31 12.26 4.85
N PRO A 174 -36.38 13.02 4.57
CA PRO A 174 -37.01 13.93 5.53
C PRO A 174 -37.40 13.21 6.83
N GLY A 175 -36.55 13.32 7.86
CA GLY A 175 -36.77 12.63 9.13
C GLY A 175 -35.63 12.67 10.14
N GLY A 176 -34.41 13.06 9.75
CA GLY A 176 -33.26 13.17 10.67
C GLY A 176 -33.39 14.29 11.72
N ASP A 177 -34.13 15.36 11.39
CA ASP A 177 -34.08 16.60 12.15
C ASP A 177 -35.14 16.66 13.27
N ALA A 178 -36.15 15.79 13.20
CA ALA A 178 -37.32 15.85 14.08
C ALA A 178 -37.08 15.27 15.49
N THR A 179 -35.98 14.54 15.71
CA THR A 179 -35.76 13.80 16.97
C THR A 179 -34.98 14.59 18.01
N THR A 180 -34.17 15.58 17.60
CA THR A 180 -33.28 16.33 18.52
C THR A 180 -34.02 17.42 19.31
N GLN A 181 -35.18 17.89 18.84
CA GLN A 181 -35.84 19.06 19.45
C GLN A 181 -36.80 18.74 20.60
N ARG A 182 -37.08 17.45 20.89
CA ARG A 182 -38.10 17.06 21.90
C ARG A 182 -37.59 16.87 23.33
N VAL A 183 -36.29 17.04 23.60
CA VAL A 183 -35.70 16.71 24.93
C VAL A 183 -35.53 17.93 25.86
N THR A 184 -35.77 19.17 25.39
CA THR A 184 -35.48 20.39 26.18
C THR A 184 -36.72 21.20 26.59
N THR A 185 -37.82 20.56 26.97
CA THR A 185 -38.91 21.25 27.69
C THR A 185 -39.55 20.34 28.73
N SER A 186 -39.00 20.31 29.94
CA SER A 186 -39.76 19.96 31.14
C SER A 186 -39.48 21.04 32.19
N PRO A 187 -40.46 21.88 32.57
CA PRO A 187 -40.29 22.88 33.60
C PRO A 187 -40.41 22.22 34.98
N GLU A 188 -39.51 22.62 35.88
CA GLU A 188 -39.55 22.32 37.31
C GLU A 188 -40.86 22.81 37.94
N SER A 189 -41.44 21.97 38.81
CA SER A 189 -42.44 22.35 39.81
C SER A 189 -42.12 21.64 41.11
#